data_AF-A0A934TQ32-F1
#
_entry.id   AF-A0A934TQ32-F1
#
_cell.length_a   1.000
_cell.length_b   1.000
_cell.length_c   1.000
_cell.angle_alpha   90.00
_cell.angle_beta   90.00
_cell.angle_gamma   90.00
#
_symmetry.space_group_name_H-M   'P 1'
#
loop_
_entity.id
_entity.type
_entity.pdbx_description
1 polymer ?
#
loop_
_entity_poly.entity_id
_entity_poly.type
_entity_poly.pdbx_seq_one_letter_code
_entity_poly.pdbx_strand_id
1 'polypeptide(L)'
;MSPPRRLLAALAAVLLAGCAPVVPHLTPSPAVIKDPRIDFERHLQPALKTTQLPVFFATTRQATDGPEHFGNDQADGVTLGIATVRLGEPGWTWPELVASDLASTVDEPRPGAVELVQSLGQAGRDDALTEADREFIASIDAQIARSPNRSVVLYVHGYRVTFDEVAVQMGSFAHYLGQGATVTFQWPTDTKFWNYVSDCPQARRSIPQIARMVALLSRTQARQVNLLAYSCGSPLLASALAQLREQHADMDAAALQQRFRIGNVIFAASDVDLKTFAREHVKPALDLSQQVIVYFSRADRALGFSSLIAGASRLGDPDLKDLEELSPEELAVMAENPHFQAVDVTDVRGAHEMGGMKGHGYWYANEVISTDVMLSLRYPIPPQQRCLKNKVGTRVWSIPEDYVDCVATRLLQVYPQLRR
;
A
#
# COMPACT_ATOMS: atom_id res chain seq x y z
N MET A 1 44.33 44.19 -39.35
CA MET A 1 42.97 44.23 -38.78
C MET A 1 42.51 42.79 -38.63
N SER A 2 42.57 42.25 -37.41
CA SER A 2 42.23 40.86 -37.08
C SER A 2 41.11 40.88 -36.04
N PRO A 3 40.06 40.03 -36.15
CA PRO A 3 38.89 40.14 -35.30
C PRO A 3 39.16 39.61 -33.87
N PRO A 4 38.35 40.00 -32.88
CA PRO A 4 38.68 39.80 -31.47
C PRO A 4 38.33 38.39 -30.99
N ARG A 5 39.30 37.75 -30.33
CA ARG A 5 39.15 36.56 -29.48
C ARG A 5 38.30 36.89 -28.24
N ARG A 6 36.98 36.92 -28.36
CA ARG A 6 36.04 36.97 -27.21
C ARG A 6 34.74 36.23 -27.51
N LEU A 7 34.84 34.92 -27.74
CA LEU A 7 33.65 34.07 -27.89
C LEU A 7 34.02 32.59 -27.67
N LEU A 8 34.61 32.26 -26.52
CA LEU A 8 34.92 30.86 -26.17
C LEU A 8 34.97 30.58 -24.65
N ALA A 9 34.40 31.45 -23.81
CA ALA A 9 34.41 31.29 -22.35
C ALA A 9 33.00 31.36 -21.71
N ALA A 10 31.94 31.08 -22.47
CA ALA A 10 30.56 31.11 -21.98
C ALA A 10 29.76 29.83 -22.30
N LEU A 11 30.44 28.68 -22.40
CA LEU A 11 29.80 27.40 -22.75
C LEU A 11 30.37 26.22 -21.94
N ALA A 12 30.67 26.44 -20.66
CA ALA A 12 31.13 25.39 -19.74
C ALA A 12 30.51 25.53 -18.33
N ALA A 13 29.26 25.98 -18.24
CA ALA A 13 28.54 26.12 -16.96
C ALA A 13 27.10 25.60 -17.04
N VAL A 14 26.91 24.45 -17.69
CA VAL A 14 25.61 23.76 -17.74
C VAL A 14 25.86 22.29 -17.38
N LEU A 15 25.18 21.86 -16.31
CA LEU A 15 24.97 20.48 -15.81
C LEU A 15 26.07 19.86 -14.93
N LEU A 16 26.29 20.46 -13.77
CA LEU A 16 26.45 19.67 -12.54
C LEU A 16 25.16 19.83 -11.70
N ALA A 17 24.03 19.38 -12.25
CA ALA A 17 22.93 18.98 -11.40
C ALA A 17 23.37 17.64 -10.79
N GLY A 18 24.06 17.71 -9.65
CA GLY A 18 24.38 16.52 -8.88
C GLY A 18 23.08 15.77 -8.62
N CYS A 19 23.08 14.46 -8.87
CA CYS A 19 22.03 13.56 -8.43
C CYS A 19 22.02 13.60 -6.90
N ALA A 20 21.30 14.56 -6.31
CA ALA A 20 20.98 14.47 -4.89
C ALA A 20 20.20 13.16 -4.72
N PRO A 21 20.62 12.26 -3.81
CA PRO A 21 19.88 11.05 -3.54
C PRO A 21 18.45 11.45 -3.14
N VAL A 22 17.46 10.75 -3.69
CA VAL A 22 16.06 10.91 -3.26
C VAL A 22 16.04 10.50 -1.80
N VAL A 23 15.69 11.42 -0.91
CA VAL A 23 15.58 11.10 0.53
C VAL A 23 14.20 10.51 0.75
N PRO A 24 14.09 9.24 1.20
CA PRO A 24 12.81 8.67 1.57
C PRO A 24 12.21 9.42 2.76
N HIS A 25 10.90 9.60 2.76
CA HIS A 25 10.20 10.27 3.85
C HIS A 25 9.12 9.38 4.44
N LEU A 26 8.87 9.56 5.74
CA LEU A 26 7.72 8.95 6.40
C LEU A 26 6.45 9.58 5.86
N THR A 27 5.39 8.79 5.80
CA THR A 27 4.05 9.34 5.51
C THR A 27 3.57 10.22 6.67
N PRO A 28 2.73 11.23 6.42
CA PRO A 28 2.03 11.94 7.49
C PRO A 28 1.30 10.96 8.40
N SER A 29 1.36 11.20 9.71
CA SER A 29 0.71 10.32 10.67
C SER A 29 -0.81 10.40 10.50
N PRO A 30 -1.52 9.25 10.47
CA PRO A 30 -2.98 9.24 10.40
C PRO A 30 -3.58 10.14 11.48
N ALA A 31 -4.61 10.91 11.12
CA ALA A 31 -5.21 11.92 11.99
C ALA A 31 -5.62 11.36 13.37
N VAL A 32 -6.08 10.11 13.45
CA VAL A 32 -6.43 9.46 14.73
C VAL A 32 -5.24 9.28 15.67
N ILE A 33 -4.01 9.10 15.15
CA ILE A 33 -2.78 9.00 15.97
C ILE A 33 -2.56 10.31 16.74
N LYS A 34 -2.98 11.43 16.16
CA LYS A 34 -2.84 12.77 16.75
C LYS A 34 -3.95 13.12 17.75
N ASP A 35 -4.97 12.27 17.90
CA ASP A 35 -6.09 12.55 18.79
C ASP A 35 -5.61 12.62 20.25
N PRO A 36 -5.84 13.74 20.98
CA PRO A 36 -5.31 13.93 22.32
C PRO A 36 -5.93 12.98 23.36
N ARG A 37 -7.02 12.28 23.02
CA ARG A 37 -7.67 11.30 23.90
C ARG A 37 -7.04 9.91 23.79
N ILE A 38 -6.24 9.64 22.74
CA ILE A 38 -5.79 8.29 22.38
C ILE A 38 -4.27 8.14 22.52
N ASP A 39 -3.84 7.07 23.16
CA ASP A 39 -2.46 6.63 23.31
C ASP A 39 -2.31 5.22 22.73
N PHE A 40 -1.84 5.15 21.49
CA PHE A 40 -1.58 3.88 20.80
C PHE A 40 -0.34 3.16 21.32
N GLU A 41 0.51 3.83 22.10
CA GLU A 41 1.79 3.31 22.59
C GLU A 41 1.70 2.68 23.97
N ARG A 42 0.64 2.97 24.72
CA ARG A 42 0.46 2.53 26.11
C ARG A 42 0.74 1.04 26.31
N HIS A 43 0.37 0.22 25.33
CA HIS A 43 0.47 -1.24 25.38
C HIS A 43 1.63 -1.80 24.54
N LEU A 44 2.44 -0.94 23.92
CA LEU A 44 3.65 -1.40 23.26
C LEU A 44 4.66 -1.82 24.32
N GLN A 45 5.12 -3.06 24.19
CA GLN A 45 6.19 -3.58 25.04
C GLN A 45 7.43 -2.69 24.93
N PRO A 46 8.23 -2.51 25.99
CA PRO A 46 9.42 -1.66 25.95
C PRO A 46 10.37 -2.00 24.79
N ALA A 47 10.53 -3.29 24.48
CA ALA A 47 11.37 -3.75 23.37
C ALA A 47 10.82 -3.42 21.96
N LEU A 48 9.60 -2.90 21.86
CA LEU A 48 8.96 -2.44 20.62
C LEU A 48 8.94 -0.90 20.49
N LYS A 49 9.41 -0.18 21.52
CA LYS A 49 9.56 1.28 21.50
C LYS A 49 10.92 1.64 20.89
N THR A 50 11.00 1.51 19.57
CA THR A 50 12.22 1.69 18.76
C THR A 50 11.93 2.55 17.54
N THR A 51 12.93 3.30 17.09
CA THR A 51 12.88 4.07 15.83
C THR A 51 13.34 3.26 14.63
N GLN A 52 13.76 2.01 14.83
CA GLN A 52 14.15 1.07 13.77
C GLN A 52 13.18 -0.10 13.69
N LEU A 53 12.57 -0.31 12.52
CA LEU A 53 11.59 -1.37 12.30
C LEU A 53 11.95 -2.26 11.11
N PRO A 54 11.68 -3.58 11.20
CA PRO A 54 11.81 -4.46 10.05
C PRO A 54 10.63 -4.24 9.09
N VAL A 55 10.96 -4.00 7.83
CA VAL A 55 10.04 -4.12 6.69
C VAL A 55 10.48 -5.32 5.88
N PHE A 56 9.65 -6.35 5.85
CA PHE A 56 9.91 -7.54 5.06
C PHE A 56 9.70 -7.21 3.58
N PHE A 57 10.51 -7.77 2.70
CA PHE A 57 10.33 -7.55 1.27
C PHE A 57 10.47 -8.82 0.46
N ALA A 58 9.77 -8.81 -0.67
CA ALA A 58 9.95 -9.72 -1.77
C ALA A 58 10.12 -8.89 -3.03
N THR A 59 11.24 -9.03 -3.72
CA THR A 59 11.53 -8.15 -4.86
C THR A 59 12.02 -8.89 -6.08
N THR A 60 11.53 -8.43 -7.22
CA THR A 60 11.96 -8.82 -8.56
C THR A 60 12.93 -7.80 -9.16
N ARG A 61 13.34 -6.80 -8.37
CA ARG A 61 14.34 -5.82 -8.74
C ARG A 61 15.73 -6.43 -8.64
N GLN A 62 16.60 -6.02 -9.55
CA GLN A 62 18.02 -6.37 -9.53
C GLN A 62 18.71 -5.63 -8.39
N ALA A 63 19.49 -6.36 -7.58
CA ALA A 63 20.31 -5.76 -6.54
C ALA A 63 21.38 -4.84 -7.14
N THR A 64 21.71 -3.76 -6.44
CA THR A 64 22.71 -2.77 -6.85
C THR A 64 23.62 -2.41 -5.69
N ASP A 65 24.87 -2.04 -5.97
CA ASP A 65 25.78 -1.47 -4.98
C ASP A 65 25.51 0.02 -4.69
N GLY A 66 24.45 0.59 -5.28
CA GLY A 66 24.03 1.97 -5.11
C GLY A 66 23.21 2.21 -3.83
N PRO A 67 22.90 3.48 -3.52
CA PRO A 67 22.22 3.86 -2.27
C PRO A 67 20.80 3.29 -2.13
N GLU A 68 20.14 2.91 -3.23
CA GLU A 68 18.77 2.38 -3.22
C GLU A 68 18.69 0.86 -2.98
N HIS A 69 19.82 0.17 -2.80
CA HIS A 69 19.97 -1.28 -2.60
C HIS A 69 19.47 -2.18 -3.76
N PHE A 70 18.36 -1.83 -4.39
CA PHE A 70 17.75 -2.47 -5.55
C PHE A 70 17.37 -1.43 -6.59
N GLY A 71 17.72 -1.71 -7.85
CA GLY A 71 17.48 -0.83 -8.98
C GLY A 71 16.11 -1.02 -9.61
N ASN A 72 15.98 -0.51 -10.83
CA ASN A 72 14.80 -0.68 -11.69
C ASN A 72 15.02 -1.70 -12.81
N ASP A 73 16.10 -2.48 -12.76
CA ASP A 73 16.27 -3.62 -13.63
C ASP A 73 15.56 -4.85 -13.06
N GLN A 74 15.11 -5.74 -13.94
CA GLN A 74 14.44 -6.98 -13.57
C GLN A 74 15.45 -8.08 -13.27
N ALA A 75 15.30 -8.72 -12.09
CA ALA A 75 16.06 -9.89 -11.69
C ALA A 75 15.40 -11.21 -12.15
N ASP A 76 16.20 -12.28 -12.19
CA ASP A 76 15.73 -13.64 -12.39
C ASP A 76 15.23 -14.24 -11.06
N GLY A 77 13.93 -14.14 -10.82
CA GLY A 77 13.29 -14.68 -9.62
C GLY A 77 12.83 -13.60 -8.64
N VAL A 78 12.67 -14.00 -7.38
CA VAL A 78 12.19 -13.13 -6.30
C VAL A 78 13.15 -13.28 -5.12
N THR A 79 13.82 -12.19 -4.77
CA THR A 79 14.66 -12.13 -3.57
C THR A 79 13.78 -11.82 -2.37
N LEU A 80 13.88 -12.62 -1.31
CA LEU A 80 13.26 -12.38 -0.01
C LEU A 80 14.26 -11.72 0.92
N GLY A 81 13.80 -10.80 1.76
CA GLY A 81 14.69 -10.10 2.67
C GLY A 81 13.99 -9.27 3.73
N ILE A 82 14.80 -8.61 4.54
CA ILE A 82 14.39 -7.70 5.61
C ILE A 82 15.14 -6.38 5.42
N ALA A 83 14.40 -5.29 5.27
CA ALA A 83 14.92 -3.93 5.33
C ALA A 83 14.73 -3.39 6.75
N THR A 84 15.81 -2.98 7.41
CA THR A 84 15.72 -2.26 8.69
C THR A 84 15.55 -0.78 8.38
N VAL A 85 14.34 -0.27 8.65
CA VAL A 85 13.95 1.11 8.36
C VAL A 85 14.09 1.96 9.61
N ARG A 86 14.87 3.04 9.52
CA ARG A 86 14.88 4.11 10.52
C ARG A 86 13.75 5.10 10.25
N LEU A 87 13.03 5.42 11.32
CA LEU A 87 11.95 6.39 11.38
C LEU A 87 12.42 7.67 12.06
N GLY A 88 12.42 8.78 11.32
CA GLY A 88 12.91 10.07 11.81
C GLY A 88 14.41 10.26 11.63
N GLU A 89 14.98 11.33 12.19
CA GLU A 89 16.39 11.67 12.00
C GLU A 89 17.35 10.65 12.68
N PRO A 90 18.61 10.55 12.20
CA PRO A 90 19.64 9.80 12.91
C PRO A 90 19.75 10.25 14.38
N GLY A 91 19.68 9.28 15.29
CA GLY A 91 19.79 9.52 16.73
C GLY A 91 18.48 9.87 17.44
N TRP A 92 17.36 10.00 16.73
CA TRP A 92 16.06 10.16 17.39
C TRP A 92 15.76 9.02 18.37
N THR A 93 15.31 9.43 19.54
CA THR A 93 14.72 8.57 20.55
C THR A 93 13.26 8.27 20.24
N TRP A 94 12.72 7.21 20.86
CA TRP A 94 11.30 6.89 20.71
C TRP A 94 10.36 8.05 21.08
N PRO A 95 10.54 8.78 22.20
CA PRO A 95 9.71 9.94 22.52
C PRO A 95 9.77 11.06 21.47
N GLU A 96 10.91 11.27 20.80
CA GLU A 96 11.04 12.27 19.74
C GLU A 96 10.28 11.85 18.48
N LEU A 97 10.36 10.57 18.09
CA LEU A 97 9.54 10.02 16.99
C LEU A 97 8.05 10.23 17.27
N VAL A 98 7.59 9.89 18.47
CA VAL A 98 6.20 10.04 18.89
C VAL A 98 5.77 11.51 18.90
N ALA A 99 6.60 12.40 19.46
CA ALA A 99 6.31 13.83 19.45
C ALA A 99 6.19 14.35 18.01
N SER A 100 7.01 13.82 17.09
CA SER A 100 6.94 14.17 15.67
C SER A 100 5.64 13.69 15.00
N ASP A 101 5.00 12.61 15.46
CA ASP A 101 3.71 12.15 14.92
C ASP A 101 2.60 13.20 15.14
N LEU A 102 2.64 13.91 16.26
CA LEU A 102 1.66 14.93 16.61
C LEU A 102 1.80 16.19 15.73
N ALA A 103 3.01 16.46 15.24
CA ALA A 103 3.34 17.62 14.44
C ALA A 103 3.45 17.32 12.93
N SER A 104 3.44 16.04 12.53
CA SER A 104 3.70 15.64 11.15
C SER A 104 2.72 16.30 10.17
N THR A 105 3.18 16.77 9.02
CA THR A 105 2.31 17.21 7.93
C THR A 105 2.89 16.74 6.60
N VAL A 106 2.11 16.88 5.52
CA VAL A 106 2.64 16.62 4.17
C VAL A 106 3.70 17.64 3.74
N ASP A 107 3.60 18.87 4.25
CA ASP A 107 4.46 19.99 3.86
C ASP A 107 5.81 19.97 4.60
N GLU A 108 5.86 19.29 5.75
CA GLU A 108 7.05 19.05 6.55
C GLU A 108 7.30 17.54 6.68
N PRO A 109 7.73 16.88 5.58
CA PRO A 109 7.92 15.45 5.56
C PRO A 109 9.08 15.06 6.49
N ARG A 110 8.86 14.06 7.33
CA ARG A 110 9.89 13.56 8.25
C ARG A 110 10.81 12.59 7.51
N PRO A 111 12.13 12.66 7.69
CA PRO A 111 13.03 11.77 6.97
C PRO A 111 12.98 10.35 7.51
N GLY A 112 13.17 9.38 6.62
CA GLY A 112 13.45 8.00 6.97
C GLY A 112 14.57 7.46 6.10
N ALA A 113 15.06 6.27 6.42
CA ALA A 113 16.04 5.59 5.58
C ALA A 113 15.99 4.08 5.78
N VAL A 114 16.38 3.33 4.76
CA VAL A 114 16.79 1.94 4.93
C VAL A 114 18.24 1.94 5.41
N GLU A 115 18.48 1.46 6.62
CA GLU A 115 19.84 1.42 7.21
C GLU A 115 20.56 0.10 6.95
N LEU A 116 19.78 -0.97 6.75
CA LEU A 116 20.31 -2.30 6.50
C LEU A 116 19.34 -3.10 5.64
N VAL A 117 19.88 -3.78 4.63
CA VAL A 117 19.18 -4.80 3.84
C VAL A 117 19.81 -6.15 4.10
N GLN A 118 19.04 -7.07 4.67
CA GLN A 118 19.41 -8.47 4.81
C GLN A 118 18.68 -9.30 3.75
N SER A 119 19.43 -9.88 2.81
CA SER A 119 18.87 -10.85 1.86
C SER A 119 18.81 -12.24 2.51
N LEU A 120 17.63 -12.85 2.54
CA LEU A 120 17.43 -14.23 2.98
C LEU A 120 17.63 -15.23 1.84
N GLY A 121 17.63 -14.76 0.60
CA GLY A 121 17.85 -15.56 -0.60
C GLY A 121 16.66 -15.59 -1.55
N GLN A 122 16.67 -16.54 -2.49
CA GLN A 122 15.63 -16.66 -3.51
C GLN A 122 14.40 -17.41 -2.98
N ALA A 123 13.22 -16.84 -3.25
CA ALA A 123 11.95 -17.50 -3.03
C ALA A 123 11.86 -18.77 -3.87
N GLY A 124 11.16 -19.78 -3.36
CA GLY A 124 10.83 -20.97 -4.14
C GLY A 124 9.93 -20.68 -5.34
N ARG A 125 9.68 -21.73 -6.12
CA ARG A 125 8.70 -21.72 -7.21
C ARG A 125 7.50 -22.56 -6.79
N ASP A 126 6.33 -22.17 -7.27
CA ASP A 126 5.07 -22.87 -6.99
C ASP A 126 4.91 -23.10 -5.47
N ASP A 127 4.44 -24.29 -5.07
CA ASP A 127 4.20 -24.65 -3.66
C ASP A 127 5.45 -25.07 -2.86
N ALA A 128 6.61 -25.19 -3.50
CA ALA A 128 7.83 -25.65 -2.85
C ALA A 128 8.44 -24.53 -1.98
N LEU A 129 8.82 -24.87 -0.74
CA LEU A 129 9.48 -23.94 0.19
C LEU A 129 10.99 -24.13 0.18
N THR A 130 11.73 -23.06 -0.12
CA THR A 130 13.18 -22.95 0.06
C THR A 130 13.53 -22.68 1.53
N GLU A 131 14.82 -22.65 1.85
CA GLU A 131 15.26 -22.18 3.16
C GLU A 131 14.93 -20.70 3.37
N ALA A 132 15.13 -19.87 2.34
CA ALA A 132 14.75 -18.46 2.35
C ALA A 132 13.25 -18.27 2.67
N ASP A 133 12.37 -19.09 2.08
CA ASP A 133 10.93 -19.04 2.39
C ASP A 133 10.65 -19.35 3.87
N ARG A 134 11.32 -20.36 4.44
CA ARG A 134 11.15 -20.75 5.85
C ARG A 134 11.66 -19.68 6.80
N GLU A 135 12.83 -19.12 6.52
CA GLU A 135 13.42 -18.04 7.32
C GLU A 135 12.58 -16.75 7.25
N PHE A 136 12.03 -16.45 6.07
CA PHE A 136 11.13 -15.32 5.86
C PHE A 136 9.85 -15.47 6.69
N ILE A 137 9.19 -16.64 6.64
CA ILE A 137 8.01 -16.94 7.47
C ILE A 137 8.35 -16.83 8.96
N ALA A 138 9.46 -17.45 9.40
CA ALA A 138 9.86 -17.44 10.81
C ALA A 138 10.15 -16.03 11.33
N SER A 139 10.75 -15.17 10.50
CA SER A 139 11.05 -13.78 10.86
C SER A 139 9.78 -12.94 10.97
N ILE A 140 8.82 -13.13 10.06
CA ILE A 140 7.49 -12.51 10.15
C ILE A 140 6.76 -12.97 11.41
N ASP A 141 6.78 -14.27 11.70
CA ASP A 141 6.14 -14.85 12.89
C ASP A 141 6.73 -14.30 14.19
N ALA A 142 8.05 -14.09 14.24
CA ALA A 142 8.71 -13.47 15.38
C ALA A 142 8.25 -12.02 15.61
N GLN A 143 8.07 -11.23 14.54
CA GLN A 143 7.53 -9.87 14.63
C GLN A 143 6.08 -9.88 15.10
N ILE A 144 5.25 -10.74 14.48
CA ILE A 144 3.84 -10.92 14.83
C ILE A 144 3.70 -11.30 16.29
N ALA A 145 4.52 -12.23 16.81
CA ALA A 145 4.49 -12.72 18.18
C ALA A 145 4.80 -11.64 19.25
N ARG A 146 5.51 -10.57 18.86
CA ARG A 146 5.81 -9.45 19.76
C ARG A 146 4.76 -8.33 19.66
N SER A 147 4.21 -8.09 18.47
CA SER A 147 3.27 -6.99 18.23
C SER A 147 1.86 -7.25 18.81
N PRO A 148 1.16 -6.23 19.33
CA PRO A 148 -0.28 -6.33 19.62
C PRO A 148 -1.12 -6.56 18.36
N ASN A 149 -0.63 -6.20 17.17
CA ASN A 149 -1.27 -6.48 15.90
C ASN A 149 -0.81 -7.84 15.37
N ARG A 150 -1.71 -8.82 15.37
CA ARG A 150 -1.42 -10.19 14.92
C ARG A 150 -1.67 -10.42 13.42
N SER A 151 -1.83 -9.35 12.65
CA SER A 151 -2.03 -9.40 11.20
C SER A 151 -0.72 -9.12 10.47
N VAL A 152 -0.59 -9.64 9.25
CA VAL A 152 0.47 -9.24 8.31
C VAL A 152 -0.15 -8.45 7.17
N VAL A 153 0.54 -7.40 6.71
CA VAL A 153 0.12 -6.59 5.56
C VAL A 153 1.05 -6.88 4.39
N LEU A 154 0.50 -7.24 3.23
CA LEU A 154 1.21 -7.23 1.96
C LEU A 154 0.88 -5.94 1.21
N TYR A 155 1.90 -5.16 0.88
CA TYR A 155 1.79 -3.97 0.05
C TYR A 155 2.38 -4.20 -1.34
N VAL A 156 1.59 -3.94 -2.39
CA VAL A 156 2.03 -3.92 -3.80
C VAL A 156 2.02 -2.47 -4.30
N HIS A 157 3.22 -1.92 -4.50
CA HIS A 157 3.39 -0.50 -4.81
C HIS A 157 2.97 -0.13 -6.23
N GLY A 158 2.78 1.18 -6.43
CA GLY A 158 2.47 1.82 -7.72
C GLY A 158 3.71 2.16 -8.56
N TYR A 159 3.59 3.12 -9.47
CA TYR A 159 4.64 3.51 -10.41
C TYR A 159 5.55 4.64 -9.87
N ARG A 160 6.79 4.72 -10.39
CA ARG A 160 7.81 5.77 -10.07
C ARG A 160 8.16 5.88 -8.59
N VAL A 161 8.52 4.75 -7.99
CA VAL A 161 9.05 4.70 -6.62
C VAL A 161 10.30 3.83 -6.57
N THR A 162 11.26 4.24 -5.74
CA THR A 162 12.46 3.46 -5.46
C THR A 162 12.19 2.37 -4.41
N PHE A 163 13.18 1.50 -4.19
CA PHE A 163 13.06 0.46 -3.18
C PHE A 163 12.99 1.04 -1.77
N ASP A 164 13.87 2.00 -1.46
CA ASP A 164 13.93 2.63 -0.15
C ASP A 164 12.67 3.46 0.13
N GLU A 165 12.11 4.18 -0.86
CA GLU A 165 10.85 4.93 -0.70
C GLU A 165 9.70 4.01 -0.27
N VAL A 166 9.54 2.86 -0.92
CA VAL A 166 8.50 1.87 -0.58
C VAL A 166 8.73 1.26 0.80
N ALA A 167 9.99 0.95 1.13
CA ALA A 167 10.34 0.42 2.44
C ALA A 167 10.06 1.44 3.55
N VAL A 168 10.45 2.70 3.39
CA VAL A 168 10.20 3.75 4.39
C VAL A 168 8.70 4.08 4.53
N GLN A 169 7.96 4.10 3.41
CA GLN A 169 6.51 4.26 3.43
C GLN A 169 5.85 3.17 4.28
N MET A 170 6.19 1.91 4.05
CA MET A 170 5.61 0.81 4.83
C MET A 170 6.20 0.66 6.22
N GLY A 171 7.40 1.15 6.48
CA GLY A 171 7.94 1.31 7.84
C GLY A 171 7.13 2.31 8.67
N SER A 172 6.65 3.39 8.04
CA SER A 172 5.72 4.34 8.67
C SER A 172 4.40 3.64 9.06
N PHE A 173 3.84 2.84 8.14
CA PHE A 173 2.63 2.07 8.44
C PHE A 173 2.88 0.95 9.47
N ALA A 174 4.05 0.31 9.50
CA ALA A 174 4.40 -0.65 10.54
C ALA A 174 4.31 0.01 11.93
N HIS A 175 4.84 1.23 12.08
CA HIS A 175 4.71 2.04 13.29
C HIS A 175 3.24 2.34 13.64
N TYR A 176 2.46 2.90 12.71
CA TYR A 176 1.04 3.25 12.96
C TYR A 176 0.16 2.03 13.26
N LEU A 177 0.54 0.86 12.75
CA LEU A 177 -0.13 -0.40 13.01
C LEU A 177 0.28 -1.04 14.34
N GLY A 178 1.05 -0.34 15.19
CA GLY A 178 1.52 -0.81 16.49
C GLY A 178 2.69 -1.78 16.36
N GLN A 179 3.69 -1.42 15.56
CA GLN A 179 4.77 -2.31 15.13
C GLN A 179 4.26 -3.55 14.40
N GLY A 180 3.26 -3.37 13.53
CA GLY A 180 2.69 -4.45 12.73
C GLY A 180 3.70 -5.04 11.73
N ALA A 181 3.52 -6.30 11.35
CA ALA A 181 4.35 -6.93 10.33
C ALA A 181 3.91 -6.44 8.93
N THR A 182 4.79 -5.73 8.23
CA THR A 182 4.56 -5.25 6.86
C THR A 182 5.51 -5.92 5.89
N VAL A 183 4.96 -6.39 4.77
CA VAL A 183 5.66 -7.04 3.67
C VAL A 183 5.44 -6.20 2.41
N THR A 184 6.50 -5.85 1.68
CA THR A 184 6.39 -5.16 0.39
C THR A 184 6.73 -6.09 -0.76
N PHE A 185 5.82 -6.23 -1.73
CA PHE A 185 6.18 -6.82 -3.02
C PHE A 185 6.66 -5.69 -3.94
N GLN A 186 7.95 -5.71 -4.26
CA GLN A 186 8.61 -4.64 -4.99
C GLN A 186 9.07 -5.06 -6.37
N TRP A 187 8.59 -4.35 -7.38
CA TRP A 187 8.78 -4.71 -8.78
C TRP A 187 9.27 -3.51 -9.60
N PRO A 188 9.99 -3.71 -10.72
CA PRO A 188 10.58 -2.60 -11.46
C PRO A 188 9.56 -1.68 -12.15
N THR A 189 9.70 -0.35 -11.96
CA THR A 189 8.70 0.63 -12.41
C THR A 189 9.21 1.71 -13.37
N ASP A 190 10.35 1.56 -14.05
CA ASP A 190 10.92 2.67 -14.87
C ASP A 190 10.34 2.84 -16.29
N THR A 191 9.29 2.12 -16.68
CA THR A 191 8.76 2.17 -18.05
C THR A 191 7.61 3.18 -18.22
N LYS A 192 7.82 4.19 -19.08
CA LYS A 192 6.89 5.28 -19.44
C LYS A 192 5.56 4.83 -20.11
N PHE A 193 4.60 4.14 -19.48
CA PHE A 193 3.42 3.66 -20.26
C PHE A 193 2.07 3.61 -19.55
N TRP A 194 1.02 3.52 -20.37
CA TRP A 194 -0.36 3.97 -20.13
C TRP A 194 -1.38 2.86 -19.85
N ASN A 195 -1.02 1.58 -20.06
CA ASN A 195 -1.83 0.43 -19.63
C ASN A 195 -0.93 -0.64 -19.01
N TYR A 196 -0.86 -0.65 -17.68
CA TYR A 196 0.22 -1.33 -16.98
C TYR A 196 0.23 -2.86 -17.14
N VAL A 197 -0.94 -3.51 -17.15
CA VAL A 197 -1.00 -4.96 -17.33
C VAL A 197 -0.92 -5.36 -18.79
N SER A 198 -1.50 -4.63 -19.75
CA SER A 198 -1.41 -5.03 -21.16
C SER A 198 -0.07 -4.72 -21.81
N ASP A 199 0.56 -3.60 -21.42
CA ASP A 199 1.66 -2.99 -22.17
C ASP A 199 3.00 -3.05 -21.41
N CYS A 200 3.02 -3.56 -20.17
CA CYS A 200 4.26 -3.81 -19.43
C CYS A 200 4.47 -5.33 -19.19
N PRO A 201 5.22 -6.00 -20.08
CA PRO A 201 5.56 -7.42 -19.90
C PRO A 201 6.22 -7.74 -18.56
N GLN A 202 6.98 -6.80 -17.99
CA GLN A 202 7.65 -6.95 -16.69
C GLN A 202 6.64 -6.99 -15.53
N ALA A 203 5.61 -6.15 -15.60
CA ALA A 203 4.53 -6.16 -14.62
C ALA A 203 3.76 -7.48 -14.65
N ARG A 204 3.43 -7.99 -15.84
CA ARG A 204 2.79 -9.32 -16.00
C ARG A 204 3.62 -10.45 -15.40
N ARG A 205 4.94 -10.42 -15.52
CA ARG A 205 5.85 -11.42 -14.91
C ARG A 205 5.76 -11.45 -13.38
N SER A 206 5.34 -10.35 -12.76
CA SER A 206 5.16 -10.26 -11.30
C SER A 206 3.87 -10.93 -10.81
N ILE A 207 2.87 -11.17 -11.67
CA ILE A 207 1.56 -11.72 -11.26
C ILE A 207 1.69 -13.08 -10.56
N PRO A 208 2.38 -14.10 -11.13
CA PRO A 208 2.53 -15.39 -10.45
C PRO A 208 3.33 -15.30 -9.16
N GLN A 209 4.25 -14.33 -9.07
CA GLN A 209 5.09 -14.12 -7.91
C GLN A 209 4.32 -13.44 -6.77
N ILE A 210 3.42 -12.51 -7.08
CA ILE A 210 2.49 -11.92 -6.12
C ILE A 210 1.50 -12.99 -5.62
N ALA A 211 0.94 -13.81 -6.51
CA ALA A 211 0.08 -14.93 -6.14
C ALA A 211 0.79 -15.88 -5.16
N ARG A 212 2.03 -16.26 -5.47
CA ARG A 212 2.85 -17.07 -4.58
C ARG A 212 3.14 -16.36 -3.25
N MET A 213 3.41 -15.06 -3.26
CA MET A 213 3.64 -14.30 -2.03
C MET A 213 2.42 -14.33 -1.10
N VAL A 214 1.21 -14.13 -1.63
CA VAL A 214 -0.04 -14.27 -0.85
C VAL A 214 -0.17 -15.69 -0.28
N ALA A 215 0.14 -16.73 -1.06
CA ALA A 215 0.14 -18.12 -0.58
C ALA A 215 1.26 -18.43 0.43
N LEU A 216 2.40 -17.73 0.37
CA LEU A 216 3.48 -17.87 1.33
C LEU A 216 3.11 -17.22 2.67
N LEU A 217 2.52 -16.03 2.63
CA LEU A 217 2.07 -15.31 3.83
C LEU A 217 0.95 -16.05 4.56
N SER A 218 0.12 -16.84 3.86
CA SER A 218 -0.87 -17.70 4.50
C SER A 218 -0.28 -18.91 5.25
N ARG A 219 1.04 -19.13 5.17
CA ARG A 219 1.75 -20.13 5.97
C ARG A 219 2.33 -19.59 7.28
N THR A 220 2.26 -18.27 7.50
CA THR A 220 2.63 -17.61 8.77
C THR A 220 1.62 -17.92 9.88
N GLN A 221 2.00 -17.65 11.13
CA GLN A 221 1.11 -17.63 12.30
C GLN A 221 0.25 -16.36 12.37
N ALA A 222 0.22 -15.53 11.32
CA ALA A 222 -0.67 -14.38 11.26
C ALA A 222 -2.13 -14.82 11.43
N ARG A 223 -2.87 -14.07 12.27
CA ARG A 223 -4.31 -14.23 12.42
C ARG A 223 -5.03 -13.98 11.09
N GLN A 224 -4.53 -13.02 10.32
CA GLN A 224 -5.04 -12.67 9.00
C GLN A 224 -3.94 -12.03 8.14
N VAL A 225 -4.12 -12.14 6.82
CA VAL A 225 -3.33 -11.44 5.81
C VAL A 225 -4.17 -10.31 5.24
N ASN A 226 -3.71 -9.07 5.34
CA ASN A 226 -4.35 -7.92 4.68
C ASN A 226 -3.53 -7.54 3.45
N LEU A 227 -4.20 -7.26 2.34
CA LEU A 227 -3.56 -6.91 1.09
C LEU A 227 -3.87 -5.46 0.76
N LEU A 228 -2.86 -4.68 0.41
CA LEU A 228 -3.00 -3.32 -0.09
C LEU A 228 -2.27 -3.21 -1.42
N ALA A 229 -2.96 -2.71 -2.43
CA ALA A 229 -2.35 -2.34 -3.68
C ALA A 229 -2.69 -0.90 -4.03
N TYR A 230 -1.70 -0.21 -4.59
CA TYR A 230 -1.80 1.19 -4.97
C TYR A 230 -1.58 1.35 -6.47
N SER A 231 -2.43 2.14 -7.14
CA SER A 231 -2.20 2.55 -8.53
C SER A 231 -1.94 1.35 -9.45
N CYS A 232 -0.82 1.33 -10.17
CA CYS A 232 -0.38 0.27 -11.07
C CYS A 232 -0.12 -1.10 -10.38
N GLY A 233 0.04 -1.13 -9.05
CA GLY A 233 0.09 -2.38 -8.29
C GLY A 233 -1.27 -3.07 -8.16
N SER A 234 -2.36 -2.30 -8.26
CA SER A 234 -3.74 -2.80 -8.14
C SER A 234 -4.10 -3.86 -9.18
N PRO A 235 -3.88 -3.65 -10.49
CA PRO A 235 -4.18 -4.67 -11.49
C PRO A 235 -3.29 -5.92 -11.36
N LEU A 236 -2.07 -5.79 -10.81
CA LEU A 236 -1.21 -6.93 -10.54
C LEU A 236 -1.74 -7.79 -9.41
N LEU A 237 -2.12 -7.17 -8.28
CA LEU A 237 -2.74 -7.88 -7.16
C LEU A 237 -4.06 -8.51 -7.57
N ALA A 238 -4.92 -7.77 -8.28
CA ALA A 238 -6.21 -8.27 -8.75
C ALA A 238 -6.06 -9.50 -9.65
N SER A 239 -5.11 -9.46 -10.60
CA SER A 239 -4.79 -10.60 -11.47
C SER A 239 -4.19 -11.78 -10.70
N ALA A 240 -3.35 -11.51 -9.68
CA ALA A 240 -2.77 -12.55 -8.83
C ALA A 240 -3.83 -13.28 -7.99
N LEU A 241 -4.84 -12.57 -7.49
CA LEU A 241 -5.98 -13.16 -6.78
C LEU A 241 -6.86 -13.97 -7.74
N ALA A 242 -7.10 -13.49 -8.96
CA ALA A 242 -7.79 -14.27 -9.99
C ALA A 242 -7.07 -15.58 -10.29
N GLN A 243 -5.75 -15.53 -10.47
CA GLN A 243 -4.93 -16.72 -10.69
C GLN A 243 -4.97 -17.69 -9.49
N LEU A 244 -4.87 -17.19 -8.25
CA LEU A 244 -4.99 -18.04 -7.05
C LEU A 244 -6.36 -18.71 -6.97
N ARG A 245 -7.43 -17.99 -7.30
CA ARG A 245 -8.78 -18.54 -7.31
C ARG A 245 -8.93 -19.65 -8.35
N GLU A 246 -8.34 -19.47 -9.53
CA GLU A 246 -8.34 -20.45 -10.62
C GLU A 246 -7.53 -21.71 -10.25
N GLN A 247 -6.35 -21.55 -9.65
CA GLN A 247 -5.51 -22.65 -9.17
C GLN A 247 -6.19 -23.51 -8.09
N HIS A 248 -7.23 -22.97 -7.44
CA HIS A 248 -8.05 -23.63 -6.44
C HIS A 248 -9.52 -23.66 -6.85
N ALA A 249 -9.80 -23.93 -8.14
CA ALA A 249 -11.15 -24.01 -8.70
C ALA A 249 -12.05 -25.02 -7.98
N ASP A 250 -11.47 -26.06 -7.39
CA ASP A 250 -12.13 -27.12 -6.64
C ASP A 250 -12.58 -26.70 -5.22
N MET A 251 -12.07 -25.58 -4.70
CA MET A 251 -12.41 -25.07 -3.38
C MET A 251 -13.56 -24.04 -3.45
N ASP A 252 -14.47 -24.12 -2.49
CA ASP A 252 -15.45 -23.07 -2.25
C ASP A 252 -14.85 -21.88 -1.49
N ALA A 253 -15.59 -20.77 -1.40
CA ALA A 253 -15.13 -19.56 -0.74
C ALA A 253 -14.78 -19.77 0.76
N ALA A 254 -15.46 -20.69 1.45
CA ALA A 254 -15.21 -20.96 2.86
C ALA A 254 -13.86 -21.69 3.05
N ALA A 255 -13.58 -22.69 2.21
CA ALA A 255 -12.30 -23.40 2.20
C ALA A 255 -11.14 -22.47 1.82
N LEU A 256 -11.33 -21.61 0.81
CA LEU A 256 -10.36 -20.59 0.42
C LEU A 256 -10.07 -19.62 1.57
N GLN A 257 -11.11 -19.12 2.25
CA GLN A 257 -10.96 -18.22 3.38
C GLN A 257 -10.21 -18.88 4.55
N GLN A 258 -10.45 -20.16 4.84
CA GLN A 258 -9.70 -20.90 5.86
C GLN A 258 -8.23 -21.09 5.48
N ARG A 259 -7.96 -21.38 4.19
CA ARG A 259 -6.61 -21.59 3.67
C ARG A 259 -5.78 -20.31 3.69
N PHE A 260 -6.30 -19.22 3.11
CA PHE A 260 -5.53 -18.01 2.88
C PHE A 260 -5.64 -16.97 4.00
N ARG A 261 -6.72 -17.03 4.81
CA ARG A 261 -6.98 -16.10 5.93
C ARG A 261 -6.90 -14.63 5.50
N ILE A 262 -7.35 -14.31 4.29
CA ILE A 262 -7.30 -12.92 3.79
C ILE A 262 -8.41 -12.13 4.49
N GLY A 263 -8.03 -11.08 5.21
CA GLY A 263 -8.96 -10.17 5.86
C GLY A 263 -9.51 -9.20 4.82
N ASN A 264 -8.79 -8.10 4.63
CA ASN A 264 -9.15 -7.05 3.70
C ASN A 264 -8.24 -7.06 2.47
N VAL A 265 -8.83 -6.94 1.28
CA VAL A 265 -8.15 -6.59 0.03
C VAL A 265 -8.47 -5.14 -0.28
N ILE A 266 -7.46 -4.28 -0.23
CA ILE A 266 -7.61 -2.84 -0.38
C ILE A 266 -6.97 -2.40 -1.71
N PHE A 267 -7.76 -1.74 -2.54
CA PHE A 267 -7.30 -1.07 -3.75
C PHE A 267 -7.40 0.44 -3.55
N ALA A 268 -6.28 1.14 -3.58
CA ALA A 268 -6.21 2.59 -3.44
C ALA A 268 -5.75 3.24 -4.74
N ALA A 269 -6.47 4.27 -5.19
CA ALA A 269 -6.19 5.01 -6.43
C ALA A 269 -5.95 4.07 -7.63
N SER A 270 -6.77 3.03 -7.72
CA SER A 270 -6.54 1.89 -8.59
C SER A 270 -6.61 2.26 -10.08
N ASP A 271 -5.60 1.85 -10.85
CA ASP A 271 -5.54 2.04 -12.31
C ASP A 271 -6.16 0.85 -13.10
N VAL A 272 -6.89 -0.04 -12.41
CA VAL A 272 -7.62 -1.13 -13.08
C VAL A 272 -8.79 -0.53 -13.86
N ASP A 273 -9.03 -1.00 -15.09
CA ASP A 273 -10.28 -0.71 -15.80
C ASP A 273 -11.48 -1.21 -15.00
N LEU A 274 -12.51 -0.38 -14.83
CA LEU A 274 -13.67 -0.68 -14.00
C LEU A 274 -14.43 -1.92 -14.51
N LYS A 275 -14.56 -2.08 -15.83
CA LYS A 275 -15.29 -3.20 -16.44
C LYS A 275 -14.52 -4.49 -16.28
N THR A 276 -13.20 -4.48 -16.54
CA THR A 276 -12.31 -5.61 -16.26
C THR A 276 -12.36 -5.98 -14.79
N PHE A 277 -12.30 -5.00 -13.88
CA PHE A 277 -12.37 -5.29 -12.45
C PHE A 277 -13.69 -5.98 -12.08
N ALA A 278 -14.83 -5.42 -12.51
CA ALA A 278 -16.15 -5.96 -12.25
C ALA A 278 -16.32 -7.39 -12.80
N ARG A 279 -15.83 -7.64 -14.02
CA ARG A 279 -15.96 -8.92 -14.73
C ARG A 279 -15.02 -10.00 -14.22
N GLU A 280 -13.76 -9.65 -13.99
CA GLU A 280 -12.67 -10.64 -13.87
C GLU A 280 -12.05 -10.68 -12.47
N HIS A 281 -12.24 -9.65 -11.63
CA HIS A 281 -11.43 -9.49 -10.42
C HIS A 281 -12.24 -9.35 -9.13
N VAL A 282 -13.44 -8.76 -9.18
CA VAL A 282 -14.29 -8.61 -7.99
C VAL A 282 -14.62 -9.97 -7.38
N LYS A 283 -15.13 -10.91 -8.18
CA LYS A 283 -15.53 -12.21 -7.67
C LYS A 283 -14.34 -13.02 -7.11
N PRO A 284 -13.20 -13.18 -7.80
CA PRO A 284 -12.05 -13.86 -7.21
C PRO A 284 -11.54 -13.22 -5.91
N ALA A 285 -11.50 -11.89 -5.85
CA ALA A 285 -11.09 -11.20 -4.63
C ALA A 285 -12.07 -11.45 -3.47
N LEU A 286 -13.38 -11.43 -3.73
CA LEU A 286 -14.42 -11.75 -2.75
C LEU A 286 -14.42 -13.22 -2.32
N ASP A 287 -14.17 -14.17 -3.23
CA ASP A 287 -14.09 -15.59 -2.91
C ASP A 287 -12.90 -15.90 -1.97
N LEU A 288 -11.83 -15.09 -2.05
CA LEU A 288 -10.59 -15.29 -1.30
C LEU A 288 -10.51 -14.51 0.03
N SER A 289 -11.38 -13.51 0.24
CA SER A 289 -11.24 -12.54 1.34
C SER A 289 -12.53 -12.23 2.09
N GLN A 290 -12.39 -11.67 3.30
CA GLN A 290 -13.56 -11.22 4.07
C GLN A 290 -14.15 -9.92 3.53
N GLN A 291 -13.32 -9.02 3.00
CA GLN A 291 -13.75 -7.74 2.47
C GLN A 291 -12.86 -7.28 1.31
N VAL A 292 -13.49 -6.68 0.30
CA VAL A 292 -12.83 -5.92 -0.75
C VAL A 292 -13.18 -4.45 -0.56
N ILE A 293 -12.16 -3.60 -0.42
CA ILE A 293 -12.31 -2.17 -0.17
C ILE A 293 -11.62 -1.41 -1.29
N VAL A 294 -12.37 -0.58 -2.01
CA VAL A 294 -11.88 0.27 -3.09
C VAL A 294 -11.98 1.72 -2.64
N TYR A 295 -10.84 2.40 -2.47
CA TYR A 295 -10.80 3.84 -2.30
C TYR A 295 -10.67 4.50 -3.67
N PHE A 296 -11.51 5.51 -3.94
CA PHE A 296 -11.51 6.24 -5.20
C PHE A 296 -11.76 7.74 -4.97
N SER A 297 -11.23 8.58 -5.88
CA SER A 297 -11.41 10.03 -5.82
C SER A 297 -11.58 10.59 -7.23
N ARG A 298 -12.67 11.31 -7.46
CA ARG A 298 -12.90 12.02 -8.73
C ARG A 298 -12.02 13.25 -8.90
N ALA A 299 -11.29 13.64 -7.84
CA ALA A 299 -10.29 14.70 -7.89
C ALA A 299 -8.90 14.17 -8.28
N ASP A 300 -8.75 12.86 -8.49
CA ASP A 300 -7.50 12.22 -8.91
C ASP A 300 -7.20 12.53 -10.38
N ARG A 301 -6.30 13.50 -10.61
CA ARG A 301 -5.96 13.96 -11.96
C ARG A 301 -4.97 13.04 -12.69
N ALA A 302 -4.38 12.05 -12.01
CA ALA A 302 -3.49 11.08 -12.66
C ALA A 302 -4.27 10.16 -13.61
N LEU A 303 -5.51 9.81 -13.25
CA LEU A 303 -6.41 9.00 -14.09
C LEU A 303 -7.09 9.83 -15.19
N GLY A 304 -7.28 11.13 -14.94
CA GLY A 304 -7.79 12.14 -15.89
C GLY A 304 -6.97 12.33 -17.17
N PHE A 305 -5.67 12.01 -17.18
CA PHE A 305 -4.84 12.02 -18.39
C PHE A 305 -4.96 10.71 -19.21
N SER A 306 -5.36 9.59 -18.58
CA SER A 306 -5.60 8.32 -19.27
C SER A 306 -7.01 8.23 -19.86
N SER A 307 -8.00 8.80 -19.17
CA SER A 307 -9.40 8.87 -19.61
C SER A 307 -9.61 9.75 -20.84
N LEU A 308 -8.72 10.73 -21.07
CA LEU A 308 -8.81 11.64 -22.23
C LEU A 308 -8.41 10.99 -23.57
N ILE A 309 -7.74 9.83 -23.55
CA ILE A 309 -7.20 9.17 -24.76
C ILE A 309 -7.65 7.70 -24.88
N ALA A 310 -7.95 7.00 -23.78
CA ALA A 310 -8.33 5.58 -23.80
C ALA A 310 -9.85 5.30 -23.76
N GLY A 311 -10.70 6.30 -23.45
CA GLY A 311 -12.17 6.13 -23.45
C GLY A 311 -12.72 5.09 -22.47
N ALA A 312 -11.98 4.72 -21.42
CA ALA A 312 -12.34 3.69 -20.45
C ALA A 312 -12.17 4.19 -18.99
N SER A 313 -13.16 3.93 -18.15
CA SER A 313 -13.25 4.30 -16.72
C SER A 313 -12.31 3.47 -15.86
N ARG A 314 -11.61 4.12 -14.92
CA ARG A 314 -10.67 3.47 -13.99
C ARG A 314 -11.32 3.27 -12.63
N LEU A 315 -10.94 2.21 -11.92
CA LEU A 315 -11.51 1.88 -10.61
C LEU A 315 -11.24 2.98 -9.55
N GLY A 316 -10.11 3.69 -9.66
CA GLY A 316 -9.74 4.81 -8.79
C GLY A 316 -10.38 6.17 -9.14
N ASP A 317 -10.98 6.30 -10.32
CA ASP A 317 -11.70 7.48 -10.82
C ASP A 317 -12.82 7.02 -11.79
N PRO A 318 -13.94 6.51 -11.26
CA PRO A 318 -14.96 5.89 -12.09
C PRO A 318 -15.81 6.92 -12.86
N ASP A 319 -15.94 6.75 -14.18
CA ASP A 319 -16.98 7.42 -14.98
C ASP A 319 -18.33 6.71 -14.75
N LEU A 320 -19.35 7.47 -14.37
CA LEU A 320 -20.69 6.95 -14.13
C LEU A 320 -21.31 6.32 -15.38
N LYS A 321 -20.90 6.72 -16.58
CA LYS A 321 -21.38 6.14 -17.84
C LYS A 321 -20.94 4.69 -18.02
N ASP A 322 -19.76 4.33 -17.55
CA ASP A 322 -19.25 2.97 -17.69
C ASP A 322 -19.94 1.97 -16.76
N LEU A 323 -20.56 2.45 -15.68
CA LEU A 323 -21.46 1.65 -14.86
C LEU A 323 -22.74 1.28 -15.61
N GLU A 324 -23.19 2.08 -16.58
CA GLU A 324 -24.38 1.79 -17.40
C GLU A 324 -24.12 0.66 -18.42
N GLU A 325 -22.85 0.37 -18.72
CA GLU A 325 -22.45 -0.71 -19.63
C GLU A 325 -22.19 -2.07 -18.94
N LEU A 326 -22.23 -2.10 -17.60
CA LEU A 326 -22.10 -3.34 -16.84
C LEU A 326 -23.41 -4.14 -16.88
N SER A 327 -23.29 -5.47 -16.87
CA SER A 327 -24.47 -6.31 -16.75
C SER A 327 -25.13 -6.13 -15.37
N PRO A 328 -26.44 -6.37 -15.23
CA PRO A 328 -27.11 -6.31 -13.92
C PRO A 328 -26.46 -7.23 -12.88
N GLU A 329 -25.90 -8.37 -13.29
CA GLU A 329 -25.19 -9.29 -12.42
C GLU A 329 -23.85 -8.72 -11.94
N GLU A 330 -23.04 -8.14 -12.84
CA GLU A 330 -21.77 -7.46 -12.52
C GLU A 330 -22.01 -6.30 -11.54
N LEU A 331 -23.06 -5.52 -11.77
CA LEU A 331 -23.49 -4.45 -10.86
C LEU A 331 -23.96 -5.00 -9.53
N ALA A 332 -24.77 -6.06 -9.52
CA ALA A 332 -25.28 -6.65 -8.29
C ALA A 332 -24.15 -7.16 -7.39
N VAL A 333 -23.11 -7.78 -7.95
CA VAL A 333 -21.96 -8.22 -7.13
C VAL A 333 -21.32 -7.05 -6.38
N MET A 334 -21.15 -5.88 -7.01
CA MET A 334 -20.58 -4.71 -6.34
C MET A 334 -21.60 -3.94 -5.48
N ALA A 335 -22.85 -3.85 -5.93
CA ALA A 335 -23.90 -3.04 -5.32
C ALA A 335 -24.71 -3.80 -4.27
N GLU A 336 -24.59 -5.12 -4.16
CA GLU A 336 -25.40 -5.96 -3.27
C GLU A 336 -24.57 -6.89 -2.36
N ASN A 337 -23.28 -7.12 -2.66
CA ASN A 337 -22.44 -7.92 -1.78
C ASN A 337 -21.97 -7.11 -0.55
N PRO A 338 -22.30 -7.51 0.69
CA PRO A 338 -21.93 -6.75 1.89
C PRO A 338 -20.42 -6.74 2.19
N HIS A 339 -19.67 -7.62 1.53
CA HIS A 339 -18.22 -7.71 1.63
C HIS A 339 -17.49 -6.77 0.65
N PHE A 340 -18.19 -6.18 -0.32
CA PHE A 340 -17.65 -5.16 -1.21
C PHE A 340 -17.95 -3.74 -0.70
N GLN A 341 -16.92 -2.89 -0.67
CA GLN A 341 -17.01 -1.52 -0.16
C GLN A 341 -16.31 -0.57 -1.13
N ALA A 342 -17.05 0.37 -1.70
CA ALA A 342 -16.48 1.49 -2.44
C ALA A 342 -16.48 2.74 -1.53
N VAL A 343 -15.32 3.32 -1.26
CA VAL A 343 -15.13 4.49 -0.39
C VAL A 343 -14.74 5.68 -1.26
N ASP A 344 -15.67 6.61 -1.42
CA ASP A 344 -15.45 7.88 -2.12
C ASP A 344 -14.77 8.88 -1.18
N VAL A 345 -13.55 9.26 -1.55
CA VAL A 345 -12.75 10.24 -0.79
C VAL A 345 -12.63 11.59 -1.51
N THR A 346 -13.40 11.81 -2.59
CA THR A 346 -13.36 13.03 -3.42
C THR A 346 -13.45 14.32 -2.61
N ASP A 347 -14.37 14.34 -1.63
CA ASP A 347 -14.71 15.55 -0.88
C ASP A 347 -13.98 15.65 0.47
N VAL A 348 -13.02 14.75 0.73
CA VAL A 348 -12.20 14.81 1.95
C VAL A 348 -11.25 16.01 1.83
N ARG A 349 -11.14 16.83 2.88
CA ARG A 349 -10.23 17.98 2.86
C ARG A 349 -8.80 17.55 3.15
N GLY A 350 -7.83 18.37 2.74
CA GLY A 350 -6.40 18.15 2.98
C GLY A 350 -5.64 17.65 1.76
N ALA A 351 -4.40 17.24 1.98
CA ALA A 351 -3.50 16.81 0.92
C ALA A 351 -4.01 15.55 0.22
N HIS A 352 -3.85 15.49 -1.10
CA HIS A 352 -4.15 14.29 -1.91
C HIS A 352 -2.91 13.81 -2.66
N GLU A 353 -1.73 14.31 -2.30
CA GLU A 353 -0.47 13.95 -2.92
C GLU A 353 0.71 14.27 -2.00
N MET A 354 1.78 13.49 -2.11
CA MET A 354 3.06 13.73 -1.44
C MET A 354 4.19 13.25 -2.36
N GLY A 355 4.87 14.19 -3.03
CA GLY A 355 6.06 13.90 -3.84
C GLY A 355 5.82 13.25 -5.21
N GLY A 356 4.57 12.93 -5.59
CA GLY A 356 4.23 12.24 -6.83
C GLY A 356 3.19 12.95 -7.71
N MET A 357 2.18 12.20 -8.18
CA MET A 357 1.21 12.67 -9.19
C MET A 357 -0.01 13.32 -8.54
N LYS A 358 -0.16 14.65 -8.69
CA LYS A 358 -1.23 15.44 -8.05
C LYS A 358 -2.61 14.73 -8.01
N GLY A 359 -3.05 14.44 -6.79
CA GLY A 359 -4.37 13.86 -6.52
C GLY A 359 -4.38 12.33 -6.40
N HIS A 360 -3.24 11.66 -6.55
CA HIS A 360 -3.15 10.21 -6.64
C HIS A 360 -2.69 9.56 -5.32
N GLY A 361 -1.85 10.26 -4.56
CA GLY A 361 -1.29 9.80 -3.30
C GLY A 361 -2.18 9.96 -2.07
N TYR A 362 -3.49 10.15 -2.24
CA TYR A 362 -4.41 10.51 -1.15
C TYR A 362 -4.45 9.49 -0.01
N TRP A 363 -4.19 8.20 -0.28
CA TRP A 363 -4.31 7.15 0.75
C TRP A 363 -3.22 7.24 1.83
N TYR A 364 -2.08 7.86 1.50
CA TYR A 364 -0.97 8.06 2.44
C TYR A 364 -0.67 9.53 2.73
N ALA A 365 -0.96 10.44 1.80
CA ALA A 365 -0.76 11.89 2.00
C ALA A 365 -1.87 12.53 2.85
N ASN A 366 -3.10 12.02 2.78
CA ASN A 366 -4.22 12.58 3.54
C ASN A 366 -4.33 11.88 4.91
N GLU A 367 -4.23 12.65 5.99
CA GLU A 367 -4.27 12.13 7.36
C GLU A 367 -5.62 11.50 7.74
N VAL A 368 -6.72 11.99 7.16
CA VAL A 368 -8.06 11.46 7.41
C VAL A 368 -8.27 10.17 6.61
N ILE A 369 -7.88 10.12 5.33
CA ILE A 369 -8.02 8.91 4.51
C ILE A 369 -7.08 7.81 5.03
N SER A 370 -5.83 8.15 5.37
CA SER A 370 -4.87 7.19 5.94
C SER A 370 -5.31 6.65 7.30
N THR A 371 -6.13 7.39 8.07
CA THR A 371 -6.79 6.85 9.27
C THR A 371 -7.68 5.66 8.92
N ASP A 372 -8.52 5.80 7.89
CA ASP A 372 -9.45 4.76 7.48
C ASP A 372 -8.72 3.54 6.86
N VAL A 373 -7.67 3.81 6.07
CA VAL A 373 -6.79 2.77 5.52
C VAL A 373 -6.06 2.03 6.64
N MET A 374 -5.45 2.73 7.60
CA MET A 374 -4.78 2.12 8.75
C MET A 374 -5.74 1.25 9.56
N LEU A 375 -6.96 1.72 9.82
CA LEU A 375 -7.97 0.91 10.53
C LEU A 375 -8.35 -0.34 9.75
N SER A 376 -8.52 -0.22 8.44
CA SER A 376 -8.79 -1.35 7.53
C SER A 376 -7.61 -2.34 7.49
N LEU A 377 -6.38 -1.87 7.56
CA LEU A 377 -5.19 -2.74 7.64
C LEU A 377 -5.02 -3.41 9.01
N ARG A 378 -5.72 -2.92 10.04
CA ARG A 378 -5.64 -3.46 11.40
C ARG A 378 -6.83 -4.35 11.75
N TYR A 379 -8.02 -4.03 11.26
CA TYR A 379 -9.28 -4.66 11.66
C TYR A 379 -10.19 -4.89 10.44
N PRO A 380 -10.70 -6.12 10.22
CA PRO A 380 -11.69 -6.41 9.17
C PRO A 380 -13.10 -6.01 9.64
N ILE A 381 -13.30 -4.74 9.98
CA ILE A 381 -14.58 -4.22 10.48
C ILE A 381 -15.40 -3.53 9.38
N PRO A 382 -16.73 -3.71 9.36
CA PRO A 382 -17.61 -3.08 8.37
C PRO A 382 -17.51 -1.55 8.34
N PRO A 383 -17.86 -0.89 7.23
CA PRO A 383 -17.68 0.54 7.04
C PRO A 383 -18.48 1.39 8.03
N GLN A 384 -19.69 0.94 8.41
CA GLN A 384 -20.49 1.59 9.44
C GLN A 384 -19.76 1.60 10.78
N GLN A 385 -19.02 0.53 11.12
CA GLN A 385 -18.23 0.44 12.35
C GLN A 385 -17.01 1.37 12.33
N ARG A 386 -16.49 1.66 11.13
CA ARG A 386 -15.44 2.65 10.88
C ARG A 386 -15.93 4.11 10.84
N CYS A 387 -17.20 4.39 11.16
CA CYS A 387 -17.81 5.73 11.06
C CYS A 387 -18.00 6.27 9.64
N LEU A 388 -17.94 5.42 8.61
CA LEU A 388 -18.26 5.84 7.25
C LEU A 388 -19.78 6.01 7.10
N LYS A 389 -20.18 7.00 6.29
CA LYS A 389 -21.59 7.25 5.95
C LYS A 389 -21.91 6.67 4.57
N ASN A 390 -22.97 5.88 4.50
CA ASN A 390 -23.46 5.37 3.23
C ASN A 390 -24.13 6.50 2.45
N LYS A 391 -23.81 6.63 1.16
CA LYS A 391 -24.54 7.50 0.24
C LYS A 391 -25.89 6.83 -0.07
N VAL A 392 -26.97 7.50 0.33
CA VAL A 392 -28.35 7.01 0.24
C VAL A 392 -28.64 6.42 -1.15
N GLY A 393 -29.18 5.20 -1.18
CA GLY A 393 -29.54 4.50 -2.41
C GLY A 393 -28.36 3.85 -3.14
N THR A 394 -27.16 3.85 -2.55
CA THR A 394 -25.95 3.23 -3.15
C THR A 394 -25.19 2.39 -2.10
N ARG A 395 -24.16 1.64 -2.54
CA ARG A 395 -23.15 1.04 -1.63
C ARG A 395 -21.84 1.80 -1.56
N VAL A 396 -21.88 3.06 -1.99
CA VAL A 396 -20.75 3.97 -1.88
C VAL A 396 -20.75 4.58 -0.48
N TRP A 397 -19.59 4.60 0.13
CA TRP A 397 -19.33 5.16 1.45
C TRP A 397 -18.56 6.47 1.30
N SER A 398 -18.80 7.41 2.20
CA SER A 398 -17.99 8.63 2.31
C SER A 398 -17.43 8.79 3.72
N ILE A 399 -16.32 9.50 3.80
CA ILE A 399 -15.69 9.94 5.05
C ILE A 399 -16.34 11.29 5.42
N PRO A 400 -17.16 11.37 6.49
CA PRO A 400 -17.79 12.62 6.89
C PRO A 400 -16.81 13.57 7.59
N GLU A 401 -17.18 14.85 7.73
CA GLU A 401 -16.31 15.85 8.39
C GLU A 401 -16.00 15.51 9.86
N ASP A 402 -16.92 14.84 10.57
CA ASP A 402 -16.78 14.38 11.95
C ASP A 402 -16.09 13.02 12.10
N TYR A 403 -15.52 12.47 11.02
CA TYR A 403 -15.01 11.10 10.97
C TYR A 403 -13.97 10.79 12.05
N VAL A 404 -12.94 11.63 12.21
CA VAL A 404 -11.85 11.37 13.17
C VAL A 404 -12.37 11.35 14.61
N ASP A 405 -13.28 12.27 14.95
CA ASP A 405 -13.88 12.32 16.29
C ASP A 405 -14.77 11.10 16.57
N CYS A 406 -15.58 10.69 15.58
CA CYS A 406 -16.40 9.49 15.68
C CYS A 406 -15.53 8.24 15.86
N VAL A 407 -14.48 8.08 15.04
CA VAL A 407 -13.55 6.96 15.11
C VAL A 407 -12.86 6.91 16.47
N ALA A 408 -12.34 8.04 16.94
CA ALA A 408 -11.65 8.10 18.21
C ALA A 408 -12.57 7.74 19.38
N THR A 409 -13.80 8.26 19.38
CA THR A 409 -14.83 7.91 20.36
C THR A 409 -15.11 6.41 20.36
N ARG A 410 -15.25 5.79 19.18
CA ARG A 410 -15.50 4.34 19.07
C ARG A 410 -14.31 3.50 19.48
N LEU A 411 -13.09 3.89 19.10
CA LEU A 411 -11.88 3.22 19.55
C LEU A 411 -11.80 3.21 21.07
N LEU A 412 -12.16 4.31 21.74
CA LEU A 412 -12.18 4.39 23.20
C LEU A 412 -13.33 3.62 23.85
N GLN A 413 -14.43 3.37 23.14
CA GLN A 413 -15.51 2.50 23.60
C GLN A 413 -15.13 1.02 23.51
N VAL A 414 -14.52 0.61 22.39
CA VAL A 414 -14.13 -0.78 22.14
C VAL A 414 -12.83 -1.14 22.86
N TYR A 415 -11.90 -0.19 22.94
CA TYR A 415 -10.59 -0.32 23.56
C TYR A 415 -10.35 0.80 24.60
N PRO A 416 -11.04 0.78 25.75
CA PRO A 416 -10.90 1.81 26.79
C PRO A 416 -9.46 2.02 27.28
N GLN A 417 -8.64 0.98 27.15
CA GLN A 417 -7.23 1.01 27.51
C GLN A 417 -6.38 1.94 26.64
N LEU A 418 -6.88 2.41 25.49
CA LEU A 418 -6.21 3.41 24.65
C LEU A 418 -6.39 4.83 25.17
N ARG A 419 -7.25 5.06 26.18
CA ARG A 419 -7.50 6.41 26.72
C ARG A 419 -6.24 6.98 27.35
N ARG A 420 -5.84 8.21 27.00
CA ARG A 420 -4.77 8.94 27.71
C ARG A 420 -5.11 9.17 29.18
#